data_AF-A0ABD6SCS1-F1
#
_entry.id   AF-A0ABD6SCS1-F1
#
_cell.length_a   1.000
_cell.length_b   1.000
_cell.length_c   1.000
_cell.angle_alpha   90.00
_cell.angle_beta   90.00
_cell.angle_gamma   90.00
#
_symmetry.space_group_name_H-M   'P 1'
#
loop_
_entity.id
_entity.type
_entity.pdbx_description
1 polymer ?
#
loop_
_entity_poly.entity_id
_entity_poly.type
_entity_poly.pdbx_seq_one_letter_code
_entity_poly.pdbx_strand_id
1 'polypeptide(L)'
;MIMSERQEKIGTMVVDALLDGENVILVGGNEGRLSETSISVVELSGDNRHALFMPRVLEQEYTMRNELICNESVLCFPYSNSTLTDVWAITGVARHMSRLSAICPQEEMETAVIDAWLNEELSGLLAIHGESAERVVNRIYNDWKVNEEDTGDFVAKLLKYVAVVSAEGKLSEIYTVEMKDGELVVEQVAV
;
A
#
# COMPACT_ATOMS: atom_id res chain seq x y z
N MET A 1 6.68 -1.86 -23.91
CA MET A 1 7.92 -1.91 -23.12
C MET A 1 8.01 -3.31 -22.54
N ILE A 2 9.07 -4.08 -22.79
CA ILE A 2 9.19 -5.45 -22.26
C ILE A 2 9.58 -5.33 -20.79
N MET A 3 8.66 -5.64 -19.88
CA MET A 3 9.00 -5.80 -18.46
C MET A 3 9.99 -6.96 -18.33
N SER A 4 11.02 -6.82 -17.49
CA SER A 4 11.90 -7.96 -17.23
C SER A 4 11.12 -9.03 -16.45
N GLU A 5 11.50 -10.31 -16.61
CA GLU A 5 10.90 -11.43 -15.85
C GLU A 5 10.89 -11.16 -14.33
N ARG A 6 11.91 -10.43 -13.84
CA ARG A 6 12.00 -9.93 -12.47
C ARG A 6 10.86 -8.97 -12.10
N GLN A 7 10.64 -7.93 -12.92
CA GLN A 7 9.55 -6.98 -12.71
C GLN A 7 8.18 -7.65 -12.77
N GLU A 8 8.02 -8.57 -13.72
CA GLU A 8 6.79 -9.32 -13.89
C GLU A 8 6.51 -10.20 -12.65
N LYS A 9 7.52 -10.92 -12.16
CA LYS A 9 7.38 -11.74 -10.95
C LYS A 9 7.00 -10.91 -9.72
N ILE A 10 7.70 -9.81 -9.44
CA ILE A 10 7.41 -8.98 -8.27
C ILE A 10 6.06 -8.28 -8.43
N GLY A 11 5.77 -7.77 -9.62
CA GLY A 11 4.47 -7.19 -9.95
C GLY A 11 3.33 -8.18 -9.70
N THR A 12 3.44 -9.41 -10.18
CA THR A 12 2.45 -10.48 -9.93
C THR A 12 2.30 -10.77 -8.44
N MET A 13 3.38 -10.85 -7.66
CA MET A 13 3.27 -11.05 -6.21
C MET A 13 2.51 -9.91 -5.50
N VAL A 14 2.75 -8.66 -5.90
CA VAL A 14 2.00 -7.51 -5.37
C VAL A 14 0.53 -7.58 -5.75
N VAL A 15 0.25 -7.95 -7.01
CA VAL A 15 -1.12 -8.11 -7.52
C VAL A 15 -1.87 -9.21 -6.76
N ASP A 16 -1.26 -10.38 -6.62
CA ASP A 16 -1.87 -11.53 -5.95
C ASP A 16 -2.15 -11.19 -4.48
N ALA A 17 -1.21 -10.54 -3.78
CA ALA A 17 -1.43 -10.06 -2.41
C ALA A 17 -2.66 -9.13 -2.31
N LEU A 18 -2.75 -8.15 -3.20
CA LEU A 18 -3.90 -7.24 -3.23
C LEU A 18 -5.21 -7.99 -3.58
N LEU A 19 -5.17 -8.98 -4.46
CA LEU A 19 -6.34 -9.79 -4.82
C LEU A 19 -6.80 -10.67 -3.65
N ASP A 20 -5.87 -11.18 -2.85
CA ASP A 20 -6.14 -11.97 -1.65
C ASP A 20 -6.63 -11.13 -0.46
N GLY A 21 -6.75 -9.81 -0.63
CA GLY A 21 -7.20 -8.88 0.41
C GLY A 21 -6.10 -8.48 1.39
N GLU A 22 -4.83 -8.69 1.03
CA GLU A 22 -3.69 -8.26 1.83
C GLU A 22 -3.33 -6.80 1.52
N ASN A 23 -2.70 -6.16 2.50
CA ASN A 23 -2.17 -4.81 2.35
C ASN A 23 -0.72 -4.85 1.85
N VAL A 24 -0.38 -3.89 0.98
CA VAL A 24 0.97 -3.76 0.42
C VAL A 24 1.51 -2.36 0.64
N ILE A 25 2.72 -2.26 1.18
CA ILE A 25 3.47 -0.99 1.19
C ILE A 25 4.44 -0.94 0.02
N LEU A 26 4.39 0.13 -0.76
CA LEU A 26 5.45 0.48 -1.71
C LEU A 26 6.39 1.50 -1.09
N VAL A 27 7.68 1.18 -1.04
CA VAL A 27 8.72 2.06 -0.51
C VAL A 27 9.58 2.56 -1.64
N GLY A 28 9.53 3.86 -1.90
CA GLY A 28 10.46 4.54 -2.79
C GLY A 28 11.59 5.16 -1.99
N GLY A 29 12.84 4.98 -2.44
CA GLY A 29 13.96 5.80 -1.93
C GLY A 29 13.72 7.30 -2.17
N ASN A 30 14.60 8.17 -1.67
CA ASN A 30 14.49 9.63 -1.91
C ASN A 30 14.44 10.01 -3.40
N GLU A 31 14.94 9.14 -4.28
CA GLU A 31 14.91 9.28 -5.74
C GLU A 31 13.92 8.31 -6.42
N GLY A 32 13.26 7.46 -5.63
CA GLY A 32 12.32 6.45 -6.11
C GLY A 32 11.09 7.08 -6.75
N ARG A 33 10.87 6.82 -8.03
CA ARG A 33 9.75 7.38 -8.80
C ARG A 33 8.47 6.57 -8.59
N LEU A 34 7.93 6.66 -7.36
CA LEU A 34 6.69 5.97 -6.97
C LEU A 34 5.50 6.33 -7.88
N SER A 35 5.40 7.59 -8.30
CA SER A 35 4.34 8.04 -9.20
C SER A 35 4.46 7.50 -10.62
N GLU A 36 5.61 6.95 -11.02
CA GLU A 36 5.84 6.39 -12.34
C GLU A 36 5.81 4.85 -12.34
N THR A 37 5.54 4.24 -11.18
CA THR A 37 5.52 2.78 -11.05
C THR A 37 4.20 2.22 -11.58
N SER A 38 4.27 1.54 -12.72
CA SER A 38 3.12 0.82 -13.27
C SER A 38 3.02 -0.56 -12.65
N ILE A 39 1.96 -0.83 -11.89
CA ILE A 39 1.60 -2.18 -11.46
C ILE A 39 0.36 -2.56 -12.27
N SER A 40 0.29 -3.76 -12.83
CA SER A 40 -0.79 -4.20 -13.75
C SER A 40 -2.22 -4.01 -13.21
N VAL A 41 -2.35 -3.76 -11.91
CA VAL A 41 -3.58 -3.57 -11.14
C VAL A 41 -3.83 -2.10 -10.76
N VAL A 42 -2.78 -1.26 -10.76
CA VAL A 42 -2.85 0.16 -10.41
C VAL A 42 -1.90 0.93 -11.33
N GLU A 43 -2.46 1.65 -12.32
CA GLU A 43 -1.70 2.71 -12.98
C GLU A 43 -1.56 3.88 -11.99
N LEU A 44 -0.45 3.89 -11.25
CA LEU A 44 -0.03 5.07 -10.51
C LEU A 44 0.36 6.10 -11.58
N SER A 45 -0.49 7.10 -11.83
CA SER A 45 -0.20 8.13 -12.84
C SER A 45 0.84 9.12 -12.30
N GLY A 46 1.79 9.50 -13.16
CA GLY A 46 3.00 10.30 -12.85
C GLY A 46 2.84 11.58 -12.03
N ASP A 47 1.65 12.18 -11.97
CA ASP A 47 1.46 13.52 -11.41
C ASP A 47 0.88 13.59 -9.99
N ASN A 48 0.57 12.46 -9.35
CA ASN A 48 -0.58 12.48 -8.44
C ASN A 48 -0.31 11.89 -7.03
N ARG A 49 -0.16 12.78 -6.05
CA ARG A 49 -0.38 12.52 -4.61
C ARG A 49 -1.88 12.35 -4.31
N HIS A 50 -2.40 11.14 -4.42
CA HIS A 50 -3.84 10.88 -4.47
C HIS A 50 -4.24 9.70 -3.57
N ALA A 51 -5.49 9.71 -3.12
CA ALA A 51 -6.16 8.54 -2.53
C ALA A 51 -7.02 7.84 -3.59
N LEU A 52 -6.97 6.52 -3.61
CA LEU A 52 -7.75 5.64 -4.47
C LEU A 52 -8.70 4.81 -3.61
N PHE A 53 -9.97 4.76 -3.99
CA PHE A 53 -11.01 4.04 -3.25
C PHE A 53 -11.73 3.08 -4.20
N MET A 54 -11.91 1.83 -3.77
CA MET A 54 -12.71 0.85 -4.48
C MET A 54 -13.99 0.53 -3.68
N PRO A 55 -15.19 0.79 -4.23
CA PRO A 55 -16.45 0.48 -3.55
C PRO A 55 -16.69 -1.03 -3.38
N ARG A 56 -17.29 -1.43 -2.24
CA ARG A 56 -17.61 -2.85 -1.91
C ARG A 56 -18.48 -3.55 -2.95
N VAL A 57 -19.36 -2.80 -3.62
CA VAL A 57 -20.33 -3.34 -4.60
C VAL A 57 -19.64 -3.96 -5.81
N LEU A 58 -18.43 -3.52 -6.13
CA LEU A 58 -17.70 -3.98 -7.32
C LEU A 58 -16.82 -5.20 -7.03
N GLU A 59 -16.45 -5.45 -5.77
CA GLU A 59 -15.61 -6.58 -5.37
C GLU A 59 -16.22 -7.95 -5.78
N GLN A 60 -17.55 -8.06 -5.74
CA GLN A 60 -18.28 -9.26 -6.18
C GLN A 60 -18.17 -9.53 -7.70
N GLU A 61 -17.92 -8.52 -8.53
CA GLU A 61 -17.73 -8.69 -9.97
C GLU A 61 -16.25 -9.01 -10.33
N TYR A 62 -15.30 -8.58 -9.50
CA TYR A 62 -13.86 -8.75 -9.71
C TYR A 62 -13.33 -10.17 -9.43
N THR A 63 -13.87 -10.88 -8.44
CA THR A 63 -13.45 -12.26 -8.11
C THR A 63 -13.63 -13.24 -9.28
N MET A 64 -14.40 -12.86 -10.31
CA MET A 64 -14.65 -13.69 -11.49
C MET A 64 -13.66 -13.51 -12.65
N ARG A 65 -12.78 -12.48 -12.64
CA ARG A 65 -11.97 -12.11 -13.82
C ARG A 65 -10.44 -12.07 -13.65
N ASN A 66 -9.90 -12.18 -12.43
CA ASN A 66 -8.45 -12.15 -12.16
C ASN A 66 -7.69 -10.93 -12.76
N GLU A 67 -8.38 -9.82 -13.01
CA GLU A 67 -7.77 -8.58 -13.53
C GLU A 67 -8.35 -7.40 -12.74
N LEU A 68 -7.49 -6.66 -12.03
CA LEU A 68 -7.87 -5.38 -11.45
C LEU A 68 -7.58 -4.28 -12.48
N ILE A 69 -8.45 -4.15 -13.47
CA ILE A 69 -8.35 -3.00 -14.37
C ILE A 69 -8.84 -1.78 -13.58
N CYS A 70 -8.03 -0.71 -13.50
CA CYS A 70 -8.47 0.63 -13.14
C CYS A 70 -9.52 1.12 -14.16
N ASN A 71 -10.70 0.50 -14.16
CA ASN A 71 -11.86 0.95 -14.90
C ASN A 71 -12.59 2.02 -14.09
N GLU A 72 -13.63 2.61 -14.71
CA GLU A 72 -14.50 3.70 -14.22
C GLU A 72 -15.07 3.54 -12.79
N SER A 73 -14.84 2.39 -12.17
CA SER A 73 -15.23 1.95 -10.83
C SER A 73 -14.30 2.38 -9.69
N VAL A 74 -13.03 2.71 -9.95
CA VAL A 74 -12.09 3.19 -8.92
C VAL A 74 -12.20 4.70 -8.78
N LEU A 75 -12.53 5.19 -7.58
CA LEU A 75 -12.61 6.61 -7.30
C LEU A 75 -11.21 7.13 -6.96
N CYS A 76 -10.69 8.05 -7.77
CA CYS A 76 -9.40 8.68 -7.56
C CYS A 76 -9.58 10.14 -7.13
N PHE A 77 -9.02 10.50 -5.97
CA PHE A 77 -9.12 11.85 -5.42
C PHE A 77 -7.73 12.46 -5.18
N PRO A 78 -7.41 13.61 -5.81
CA PRO A 78 -6.22 14.38 -5.44
C PRO A 78 -6.29 14.81 -3.99
N TYR A 79 -5.15 14.82 -3.30
CA TYR A 79 -5.07 15.50 -2.03
C TYR A 79 -5.32 17.00 -2.22
N SER A 80 -6.08 17.55 -1.29
CA SER A 80 -6.33 18.98 -1.23
C SER A 80 -5.12 19.73 -0.66
N ASN A 81 -5.25 21.05 -0.53
CA ASN A 81 -4.28 21.86 0.22
C ASN A 81 -4.49 21.79 1.75
N SER A 82 -5.41 20.95 2.24
CA SER A 82 -5.79 20.84 3.65
C SER A 82 -5.74 19.39 4.12
N THR A 83 -4.65 19.04 4.79
CA THR A 83 -4.42 17.71 5.37
C THR A 83 -5.58 17.24 6.24
N LEU A 84 -6.13 18.12 7.08
CA LEU A 84 -7.28 17.79 7.93
C LEU A 84 -8.52 17.40 7.11
N THR A 85 -8.77 18.11 6.01
CA THR A 85 -9.91 17.82 5.12
C THR A 85 -9.72 16.45 4.47
N ASP A 86 -8.50 16.15 4.00
CA ASP A 86 -8.20 14.89 3.36
C ASP A 86 -8.26 13.71 4.35
N VAL A 87 -7.77 13.89 5.58
CA VAL A 87 -7.91 12.92 6.68
C VAL A 87 -9.39 12.61 6.93
N TRP A 88 -10.23 13.63 7.10
CA TRP A 88 -11.67 13.42 7.31
C TRP A 88 -12.36 12.74 6.13
N ALA A 89 -11.94 13.07 4.90
CA ALA A 89 -12.45 12.41 3.71
C ALA A 89 -12.05 10.93 3.69
N ILE A 90 -10.78 10.61 3.94
CA ILE A 90 -10.28 9.23 4.03
C ILE A 90 -11.09 8.44 5.06
N THR A 91 -11.17 8.92 6.30
CA THR A 91 -11.89 8.23 7.38
C THR A 91 -13.40 8.11 7.10
N GLY A 92 -14.02 9.14 6.55
CA GLY A 92 -15.45 9.16 6.26
C GLY A 92 -15.85 8.24 5.10
N VAL A 93 -15.03 8.22 4.04
CA VAL A 93 -15.31 7.44 2.83
C VAL A 93 -14.94 5.97 3.00
N ALA A 94 -13.89 5.65 3.76
CA ALA A 94 -13.39 4.29 4.01
C ALA A 94 -14.48 3.28 4.39
N ARG A 95 -15.45 3.70 5.23
CA ARG A 95 -16.60 2.90 5.70
C ARG A 95 -17.48 2.30 4.61
N HIS A 96 -17.40 2.85 3.40
CA HIS A 96 -18.22 2.44 2.27
C HIS A 96 -17.42 1.71 1.18
N MET A 97 -16.13 1.47 1.43
CA MET A 97 -15.19 0.93 0.46
C MET A 97 -14.77 -0.49 0.88
N SER A 98 -14.29 -1.29 -0.08
CA SER A 98 -13.58 -2.54 0.18
C SER A 98 -12.08 -2.35 0.14
N ARG A 99 -11.61 -1.35 -0.63
CA ARG A 99 -10.19 -1.02 -0.73
C ARG A 99 -9.93 0.46 -0.61
N LEU A 100 -8.80 0.78 0.02
CA LEU A 100 -8.27 2.12 0.17
C LEU A 100 -6.78 2.07 -0.16
N SER A 101 -6.32 2.90 -1.09
CA SER A 101 -4.90 3.06 -1.38
C SER A 101 -4.53 4.53 -1.37
N ALA A 102 -3.28 4.83 -1.06
CA ALA A 102 -2.77 6.18 -0.98
C ALA A 102 -1.37 6.27 -1.57
N ILE A 103 -1.11 7.33 -2.34
CA ILE A 103 0.15 7.55 -3.03
C ILE A 103 0.80 8.81 -2.48
N CYS A 104 1.96 8.62 -1.84
CA CYS A 104 2.75 9.66 -1.21
C CYS A 104 1.90 10.59 -0.30
N PRO A 105 1.09 10.04 0.62
CA PRO A 105 0.36 10.86 1.59
C PRO A 105 1.33 11.62 2.50
N GLN A 106 0.83 12.72 3.07
CA GLN A 106 1.47 13.33 4.24
C GLN A 106 1.25 12.42 5.46
N GLU A 107 2.07 12.61 6.49
CA GLU A 107 2.14 11.75 7.67
C GLU A 107 0.77 11.54 8.35
N GLU A 108 -0.02 12.60 8.53
CA GLU A 108 -1.35 12.47 9.16
C GLU A 108 -2.35 11.70 8.28
N MET A 109 -2.22 11.78 6.96
CA MET A 109 -3.02 10.99 6.03
C MET A 109 -2.55 9.54 5.97
N GLU A 110 -1.25 9.28 6.09
CA GLU A 110 -0.69 7.93 6.21
C GLU A 110 -1.32 7.20 7.39
N THR A 111 -1.33 7.84 8.57
CA THR A 111 -1.98 7.31 9.77
C THR A 111 -3.46 7.05 9.53
N ALA A 112 -4.18 7.99 8.91
CA ALA A 112 -5.61 7.83 8.62
C ALA A 112 -5.93 6.66 7.67
N VAL A 113 -5.04 6.36 6.71
CA VAL A 113 -5.17 5.21 5.81
C VAL A 113 -4.96 3.91 6.56
N ILE A 114 -3.90 3.84 7.38
CA ILE A 114 -3.61 2.67 8.19
C ILE A 114 -4.75 2.41 9.18
N ASP A 115 -5.20 3.44 9.90
CA ASP A 115 -6.38 3.39 10.78
C ASP A 115 -7.60 2.82 10.06
N ALA A 116 -7.85 3.25 8.82
CA ALA A 116 -8.98 2.78 8.03
C ALA A 116 -8.84 1.32 7.60
N TRP A 117 -7.64 0.86 7.20
CA TRP A 117 -7.37 -0.55 6.91
C TRP A 117 -7.71 -1.46 8.08
N LEU A 118 -7.43 -0.98 9.29
CA LEU A 118 -7.61 -1.75 10.50
C LEU A 118 -9.06 -1.75 10.98
N ASN A 119 -9.63 -0.56 11.15
CA ASN A 119 -10.94 -0.41 11.76
C ASN A 119 -12.07 -0.88 10.83
N GLU A 120 -11.87 -0.78 9.52
CA GLU A 120 -12.89 -1.13 8.53
C GLU A 120 -12.52 -2.42 7.75
N GLU A 121 -11.46 -3.12 8.17
CA GLU A 121 -10.93 -4.35 7.57
C GLU A 121 -10.69 -4.22 6.05
N LEU A 122 -10.12 -3.10 5.63
CA LEU A 122 -9.87 -2.81 4.22
C LEU A 122 -8.51 -3.35 3.79
N SER A 123 -8.41 -3.63 2.49
CA SER A 123 -7.14 -3.90 1.82
C SER A 123 -6.71 -2.73 0.92
N GLY A 124 -5.45 -2.73 0.50
CA GLY A 124 -4.97 -1.80 -0.52
C GLY A 124 -3.47 -1.56 -0.48
N LEU A 125 -3.09 -0.44 -1.09
CA LEU A 125 -1.71 -0.09 -1.34
C LEU A 125 -1.36 1.26 -0.73
N LEU A 126 -0.24 1.32 -0.01
CA LEU A 126 0.30 2.56 0.52
C LEU A 126 1.69 2.81 -0.06
N ALA A 127 1.81 3.80 -0.94
CA ALA A 127 3.10 4.19 -1.51
C ALA A 127 3.70 5.36 -0.73
N ILE A 128 4.87 5.17 -0.13
CA ILE A 128 5.53 6.15 0.74
C ILE A 128 7.02 6.19 0.49
N HIS A 129 7.63 7.32 0.80
CA HIS A 129 9.09 7.46 0.71
C HIS A 129 9.75 6.97 1.99
N GLY A 130 10.87 6.26 1.83
CA GLY A 130 11.65 5.74 2.93
C GLY A 130 13.03 5.24 2.46
N GLU A 131 13.98 5.21 3.38
CA GLU A 131 15.36 4.80 3.07
C GLU A 131 15.47 3.30 2.73
N SER A 132 14.66 2.46 3.39
CA SER A 132 14.58 1.01 3.13
C SER A 132 13.27 0.44 3.66
N ALA A 133 12.91 -0.77 3.18
CA ALA A 133 11.76 -1.52 3.70
C ALA A 133 11.83 -1.69 5.23
N GLU A 134 12.98 -2.13 5.75
CA GLU A 134 13.19 -2.33 7.18
C GLU A 134 13.00 -1.05 8.00
N ARG A 135 13.50 0.10 7.52
CA ARG A 135 13.32 1.37 8.23
C ARG A 135 11.88 1.86 8.22
N VAL A 136 11.17 1.67 7.11
CA VAL A 136 9.75 2.02 7.01
C VAL A 136 8.92 1.14 7.95
N VAL A 137 9.14 -0.17 7.92
CA VAL A 137 8.47 -1.13 8.80
C VAL A 137 8.73 -0.80 10.26
N ASN A 138 9.98 -0.53 10.64
CA ASN A 138 10.32 -0.15 12.00
C ASN A 138 9.75 1.21 12.41
N ARG A 139 9.67 2.19 11.50
CA ARG A 139 9.02 3.48 11.77
C ARG A 139 7.55 3.25 12.14
N ILE A 140 6.81 2.58 11.25
CA ILE A 140 5.39 2.27 11.47
C ILE A 140 5.23 1.45 12.76
N TYR A 141 6.04 0.42 12.97
CA TYR A 141 6.00 -0.36 14.21
C TYR A 141 6.18 0.50 15.46
N ASN A 142 7.15 1.41 15.48
CA ASN A 142 7.40 2.26 16.64
C ASN A 142 6.29 3.29 16.86
N ASP A 143 5.77 3.89 15.79
CA ASP A 143 4.68 4.89 15.87
C ASP A 143 3.43 4.27 16.51
N TRP A 144 3.15 3.01 16.19
CA TRP A 144 1.99 2.27 16.70
C TRP A 144 2.24 1.60 18.04
N LYS A 145 3.45 1.14 18.32
CA LYS A 145 3.81 0.48 19.58
C LYS A 145 3.64 1.39 20.78
N VAL A 146 3.79 2.70 20.57
CA VAL A 146 3.52 3.71 21.61
C VAL A 146 2.05 3.68 22.06
N ASN A 147 1.15 3.19 21.21
CA ASN A 147 -0.29 3.24 21.44
C ASN A 147 -0.88 1.94 22.00
N GLU A 148 -0.30 0.74 21.74
CA GLU A 148 -0.88 -0.55 22.14
C GLU A 148 0.13 -1.65 22.56
N GLU A 149 -0.23 -2.50 23.54
CA GLU A 149 0.62 -3.58 24.09
C GLU A 149 0.87 -4.75 23.10
N ASP A 150 -0.06 -5.07 22.20
CA ASP A 150 0.01 -6.22 21.27
C ASP A 150 0.35 -5.82 19.81
N THR A 151 1.07 -4.71 19.64
CA THR A 151 1.32 -4.08 18.31
C THR A 151 2.10 -4.96 17.31
N GLY A 152 2.88 -5.95 17.77
CA GLY A 152 3.77 -6.75 16.91
C GLY A 152 3.03 -7.56 15.84
N ASP A 153 2.13 -8.46 16.27
CA ASP A 153 1.36 -9.32 15.35
C ASP A 153 0.45 -8.48 14.44
N PHE A 154 -0.02 -7.37 14.98
CA PHE A 154 -0.83 -6.39 14.26
C PHE A 154 -0.06 -5.74 13.10
N VAL A 155 1.15 -5.22 13.35
CA VAL A 155 1.96 -4.62 12.28
C VAL A 155 2.43 -5.66 11.29
N ALA A 156 2.78 -6.87 11.73
CA ALA A 156 3.15 -7.96 10.83
C ALA A 156 2.00 -8.34 9.89
N LYS A 157 0.76 -8.41 10.40
CA LYS A 157 -0.42 -8.67 9.57
C LYS A 157 -0.70 -7.53 8.58
N LEU A 158 -0.58 -6.28 9.04
CA LEU A 158 -0.81 -5.09 8.21
C LEU A 158 0.26 -4.95 7.12
N LEU A 159 1.53 -5.19 7.46
CA LEU A 159 2.69 -4.94 6.60
C LEU A 159 3.20 -6.22 5.93
N LYS A 160 2.35 -7.23 5.81
CA LYS A 160 2.72 -8.57 5.33
C LYS A 160 3.61 -8.53 4.09
N TYR A 161 3.35 -7.59 3.17
CA TYR A 161 4.19 -7.36 2.00
C TYR A 161 4.68 -5.90 1.91
N VAL A 162 5.99 -5.76 1.71
CA VAL A 162 6.63 -4.47 1.44
C VAL A 162 7.45 -4.60 0.16
N ALA A 163 7.12 -3.83 -0.86
CA ALA A 163 7.87 -3.80 -2.11
C ALA A 163 8.68 -2.50 -2.23
N VAL A 164 9.91 -2.60 -2.72
CA VAL A 164 10.80 -1.46 -2.92
C VAL A 164 10.77 -1.04 -4.37
N VAL A 165 10.75 0.27 -4.59
CA VAL A 165 10.76 0.92 -5.90
C VAL A 165 12.10 1.62 -6.12
N SER A 166 12.76 1.28 -7.22
CA SER A 166 14.04 1.87 -7.62
C SER A 166 13.88 3.32 -8.09
N ALA A 167 15.02 4.00 -8.27
CA ALA A 167 15.05 5.37 -8.82
C ALA A 167 14.39 5.47 -10.20
N GLU A 168 14.39 4.39 -10.99
CA GLU A 168 13.72 4.34 -12.29
C GLU A 168 12.22 4.02 -12.23
N GLY A 169 11.60 3.98 -11.03
CA GLY A 169 10.18 3.67 -10.87
C GLY A 169 9.85 2.20 -11.10
N LYS A 170 10.81 1.31 -10.83
CA LYS A 170 10.68 -0.14 -11.05
C LYS A 170 10.67 -0.90 -9.74
N LEU A 171 9.84 -1.94 -9.64
CA LEU A 171 9.78 -2.81 -8.46
C LEU A 171 11.08 -3.61 -8.33
N SER A 172 11.97 -3.21 -7.44
CA SER A 172 13.27 -3.87 -7.31
C SER A 172 13.19 -5.09 -6.41
N GLU A 173 12.48 -5.01 -5.29
CA GLU A 173 12.56 -6.02 -4.24
C GLU A 173 11.20 -6.17 -3.57
N ILE A 174 10.93 -7.34 -3.00
CA ILE A 174 9.77 -7.54 -2.14
C ILE A 174 10.18 -8.31 -0.89
N TYR A 175 9.62 -7.87 0.22
CA TYR A 175 9.86 -8.35 1.56
C TYR A 175 8.56 -8.84 2.18
N THR A 176 8.67 -9.83 3.06
CA THR A 176 7.62 -10.21 3.98
C THR A 176 7.94 -9.75 5.39
N VAL A 177 6.92 -9.40 6.15
CA VAL A 177 7.04 -8.97 7.54
C VAL A 177 6.35 -9.98 8.45
N GLU A 178 7.07 -10.50 9.44
CA GLU A 178 6.56 -11.50 10.38
C GLU A 178 7.07 -11.23 11.80
N MET A 179 6.31 -11.64 12.80
CA MET A 179 6.81 -11.72 14.17
C MET A 179 7.49 -13.07 14.40
N LYS A 180 8.77 -13.06 14.80
CA LYS A 180 9.52 -14.25 15.20
C LYS A 180 10.16 -14.01 16.56
N ASP A 181 9.88 -14.89 17.52
CA ASP A 181 10.41 -14.82 18.89
C ASP A 181 10.20 -13.46 19.59
N GLY A 182 9.11 -12.74 19.26
CA GLY A 182 8.79 -11.42 19.82
C GLY A 182 9.49 -10.25 19.13
N GLU A 183 10.22 -10.50 18.03
CA GLU A 183 10.86 -9.49 17.20
C GLU A 183 10.20 -9.41 15.82
N LEU A 184 10.12 -8.19 15.28
CA LEU A 184 9.61 -7.94 13.94
C LEU A 184 10.74 -8.22 12.94
N VAL A 185 10.55 -9.21 12.07
CA VAL A 185 11.53 -9.65 11.09
C VAL A 185 11.05 -9.27 9.69
N VAL A 186 11.94 -8.63 8.92
CA VAL A 186 11.70 -8.24 7.53
C VAL A 186 12.58 -9.10 6.62
N GLU A 187 11.99 -10.06 5.91
CA GLU A 187 12.72 -11.04 5.09
C GLU A 187 12.52 -10.78 3.60
N GLN A 188 13.60 -10.74 2.83
CA GLN A 188 13.52 -10.57 1.39
C GLN A 188 13.08 -11.88 0.73
N VAL A 189 11.98 -11.85 -0.03
CA VAL A 189 11.41 -13.04 -0.68
C VAL A 189 11.61 -13.05 -2.19
N ALA A 190 11.87 -11.90 -2.82
CA ALA A 190 12.37 -11.85 -4.19
C ALA A 190 13.30 -10.65 -4.44
N VAL A 191 14.32 -10.91 -5.26
CA VAL A 191 15.19 -9.94 -5.92
C VAL A 191 14.82 -9.93 -7.39
#